data_AF-K0DTS5-F1
#
_entry.id   AF-K0DTS5-F1
#
_cell.length_a   1.000
_cell.length_b   1.000
_cell.length_c   1.000
_cell.angle_alpha   90.00
_cell.angle_beta   90.00
_cell.angle_gamma   90.00
#
_symmetry.space_group_name_H-M   'P 1'
#
loop_
_entity.id
_entity.type
_entity.pdbx_description
1 polymer ?
#
loop_
_entity_poly.entity_id
_entity_poly.type
_entity_poly.pdbx_seq_one_letter_code
_entity_poly.pdbx_strand_id
1 'polypeptide(L)' 'MRFLVEKWLAPAPSAAVHVTEFSRTRMGGRRYVHVETSAANGSRGLFFFRHDDGCWCVFPPTGDAQHLYAHPRAA' A
#
# COMPACT_ATOMS: atom_id res chain seq x y z
N MET A 1 3.39 0.36 11.76
CA MET A 1 2.45 0.20 10.61
C MET A 1 1.03 0.66 10.94
N ARG A 2 0.40 0.21 12.04
CA ARG A 2 -0.99 0.58 12.39
C ARG A 2 -1.28 2.09 12.40
N PHE A 3 -0.38 2.90 12.96
CA PHE A 3 -0.50 4.36 12.94
C PHE A 3 -0.61 4.96 11.52
N LEU A 4 0.08 4.39 10.52
CA LEU A 4 0.01 4.86 9.14
C LEU A 4 -1.35 4.53 8.51
N VAL A 5 -1.90 3.35 8.82
CA VAL A 5 -3.25 2.96 8.40
C VAL A 5 -4.28 3.95 8.95
N GLU A 6 -4.22 4.24 10.26
CA GLU A 6 -5.13 5.17 10.90
C GLU A 6 -4.99 6.60 10.35
N LYS A 7 -3.74 7.06 10.17
CA LYS A 7 -3.44 8.40 9.64
C LYS A 7 -3.92 8.60 8.20
N TRP A 8 -3.68 7.63 7.33
CA TRP A 8 -3.87 7.81 5.88
C TRP A 8 -5.19 7.24 5.36
N LEU A 9 -5.64 6.08 5.88
CA LEU A 9 -6.93 5.51 5.48
C LEU A 9 -8.09 6.12 6.25
N ALA A 10 -7.85 6.58 7.49
CA ALA A 10 -8.86 7.12 8.40
C ALA A 10 -10.15 6.26 8.41
N PRO A 11 -10.04 4.96 8.74
CA PRO A 11 -11.18 4.07 8.75
C PRO A 11 -12.24 4.59 9.72
N ALA A 12 -13.52 4.47 9.35
CA ALA A 12 -14.61 4.76 10.26
C ALA A 12 -14.54 3.83 11.49
N PRO A 13 -15.10 4.21 12.65
CA PRO A 13 -14.99 3.42 13.88
C PRO A 13 -15.46 1.95 13.75
N SER A 14 -16.41 1.68 12.85
CA SER A 14 -16.94 0.34 12.56
C SER A 14 -16.42 -0.26 11.25
N ALA A 15 -15.59 0.46 10.49
CA ALA A 15 -15.04 -0.03 9.24
C ALA A 15 -13.87 -0.99 9.53
N ALA A 16 -13.93 -2.18 8.95
CA ALA A 16 -12.86 -3.14 9.05
C ALA A 16 -11.73 -2.79 8.06
N VAL A 17 -10.50 -3.03 8.51
CA VAL A 17 -9.29 -2.88 7.70
C VAL A 17 -8.82 -4.29 7.31
N HIS A 18 -8.62 -4.51 6.01
CA HIS A 18 -8.25 -5.81 5.46
C HIS A 18 -6.98 -5.72 4.64
N VAL A 19 -6.19 -6.78 4.66
CA VAL A 19 -5.15 -7.00 3.65
C VAL A 19 -5.82 -7.71 2.48
N THR A 20 -5.91 -7.05 1.34
CA THR A 20 -6.58 -7.60 0.14
C THR A 20 -5.59 -8.21 -0.85
N GLU A 21 -4.30 -7.85 -0.74
CA GLU A 21 -3.25 -8.45 -1.55
C GLU A 21 -1.95 -8.62 -0.73
N PHE A 22 -1.26 -9.73 -0.97
CA PHE A 22 0.13 -9.96 -0.55
C PHE A 22 0.91 -10.50 -1.74
N SER A 23 1.98 -9.81 -2.14
CA SER A 23 2.74 -10.18 -3.33
C SER A 23 4.18 -9.63 -3.27
N ARG A 24 4.86 -9.63 -4.42
CA ARG A 24 6.21 -9.11 -4.61
C ARG A 24 6.24 -8.15 -5.79
N THR A 25 7.01 -7.08 -5.67
CA THR A 25 7.28 -6.16 -6.77
C THR A 25 7.98 -6.91 -7.91
N ARG A 26 7.61 -6.58 -9.16
CA ARG A 26 8.16 -7.25 -10.35
C ARG A 26 9.67 -7.04 -10.48
N MET A 27 10.10 -5.80 -10.27
CA MET A 27 11.51 -5.43 -10.11
C MET A 27 11.86 -5.50 -8.63
N GLY A 28 13.05 -5.98 -8.29
CA GLY A 28 13.50 -6.08 -6.90
C GLY A 28 12.86 -7.20 -6.07
N GLY A 29 11.71 -7.77 -6.45
CA GLY A 29 11.12 -8.92 -5.77
C GLY A 29 10.74 -8.65 -4.31
N ARG A 30 10.55 -7.37 -3.95
CA ARG A 30 10.31 -6.92 -2.58
C ARG A 30 8.85 -7.15 -2.21
N ARG A 31 8.65 -7.67 -1.01
CA ARG A 31 7.30 -8.00 -0.52
C ARG A 31 6.50 -6.71 -0.38
N TYR A 32 5.25 -6.74 -0.82
CA TYR A 32 4.30 -5.68 -0.51
C TYR A 32 2.97 -6.26 -0.07
N VAL A 33 2.17 -5.43 0.61
CA VAL A 33 0.77 -5.70 0.93
C VAL A 33 -0.09 -4.54 0.48
N HIS A 34 -1.29 -4.84 0.01
CA HIS A 34 -2.36 -3.88 -0.20
C HIS A 34 -3.33 -3.95 0.98
N VAL A 35 -3.51 -2.82 1.66
CA VAL A 35 -4.39 -2.69 2.81
C VAL A 35 -5.55 -1.78 2.43
N GLU A 36 -6.77 -2.27 2.57
CA GLU A 36 -7.97 -1.53 2.22
C GLU A 36 -8.94 -1.40 3.39
N THR A 37 -9.75 -0.34 3.36
CA THR A 37 -10.91 -0.13 4.23
C THR A 37 -12.08 0.40 3.41
N SER A 38 -13.30 0.10 3.85
CA SER A 38 -14.50 0.76 3.34
C SER A 38 -14.54 2.23 3.79
N ALA A 39 -15.04 3.10 2.92
CA ALA A 39 -15.26 4.52 3.14
C ALA A 39 -16.61 4.96 2.52
N ALA A 40 -17.10 6.14 2.89
CA ALA A 40 -18.41 6.65 2.43
C ALA A 40 -18.53 6.78 0.89
N ASN A 41 -17.41 6.91 0.18
CA ASN A 41 -17.34 7.10 -1.27
C ASN A 41 -16.66 5.94 -2.02
N GLY A 42 -16.56 4.75 -1.40
CA GLY A 42 -15.91 3.57 -2.01
C GLY A 42 -14.93 2.88 -1.05
N SER A 43 -13.85 2.33 -1.58
CA SER A 43 -12.73 1.84 -0.77
C SER A 43 -11.58 2.85 -0.76
N ARG A 44 -10.77 2.80 0.31
CA ARG A 44 -9.47 3.47 0.37
C ARG A 44 -8.40 2.42 0.60
N GLY A 45 -7.34 2.49 -0.18
CA GLY A 45 -6.24 1.52 -0.17
C GLY A 45 -4.88 2.17 0.07
N LEU A 46 -3.99 1.44 0.73
CA LEU A 46 -2.58 1.78 0.86
C LEU A 46 -1.71 0.56 0.57
N PHE A 47 -0.63 0.78 -0.18
CA PHE A 47 0.42 -0.22 -0.32
C PHE A 47 1.49 -0.01 0.74
N PHE A 48 1.92 -1.10 1.37
CA PHE A 48 3.11 -1.11 2.22
C PHE A 48 4.15 -2.02 1.58
N PHE A 49 5.37 -1.52 1.44
CA PHE A 49 6.51 -2.22 0.86
C PHE A 49 7.51 -2.56 1.96
N ARG A 50 8.03 -3.78 1.94
CA ARG A 50 9.10 -4.22 2.83
C ARG A 50 10.43 -3.72 2.30
N HIS A 51 11.09 -2.85 3.07
CA HIS A 51 12.42 -2.33 2.78
C HIS A 51 13.51 -3.25 3.36
N ASP A 52 14.75 -3.08 2.89
CA ASP A 52 15.88 -3.95 3.24
C ASP A 52 16.30 -3.81 4.72
N ASP A 53 15.99 -2.66 5.34
CA ASP A 53 16.12 -2.42 6.79
C ASP A 53 15.07 -3.17 7.62
N GLY A 54 14.14 -3.86 6.97
CA GLY A 54 13.04 -4.54 7.62
C GLY A 54 11.92 -3.61 8.08
N CYS A 55 11.87 -2.36 7.61
CA CYS A 55 10.73 -1.49 7.82
C CYS A 55 9.64 -1.74 6.76
N TRP A 56 8.41 -1.41 7.12
CA TRP A 56 7.30 -1.32 6.17
C TRP A 56 7.04 0.15 5.86
N CYS A 57 7.16 0.51 4.59
CA CYS A 57 7.08 1.89 4.10
C CYS A 57 5.94 2.03 3.10
N VAL A 58 5.33 3.22 3.00
CA VAL A 58 4.23 3.50 2.06
C VAL A 58 4.72 3.91 0.67
N PHE A 59 6.04 3.94 0.49
CA PHE A 59 6.72 4.20 -0.77
C PHE A 59 7.53 2.97 -1.15
N PRO A 60 7.66 2.70 -2.46
CA PRO A 60 8.49 1.61 -2.92
C PRO A 60 9.96 1.83 -2.56
N PRO A 61 10.74 0.76 -2.37
CA PRO A 61 12.20 0.88 -2.25
C PRO A 61 12.78 1.48 -3.54
N THR A 62 13.92 2.16 -3.44
CA THR A 62 14.49 3.00 -4.51
C THR A 62 14.65 2.28 -5.86
N GLY A 63 14.92 0.97 -5.84
CA GLY A 63 15.01 0.15 -7.06
C GLY A 63 13.67 -0.13 -7.76
N ASP A 64 12.55 0.01 -7.05
CA ASP A 64 11.21 -0.34 -7.53
C ASP A 64 10.39 0.92 -7.88
N ALA A 65 10.81 2.09 -7.37
CA ALA A 65 10.14 3.37 -7.53
C ALA A 65 10.04 3.83 -8.99
N GLN A 66 11.06 3.57 -9.81
CA GLN A 66 11.16 4.12 -11.17
C GLN A 66 10.03 3.68 -12.11
N HIS A 67 9.34 2.57 -11.83
CA HIS A 67 8.22 2.09 -12.65
C HIS A 67 6.84 2.26 -12.00
N LEU A 68 6.74 2.32 -10.67
CA LEU A 68 5.44 2.55 -9.99
C LEU A 68 4.88 3.95 -10.29
N TYR A 69 5.74 4.92 -10.57
CA TYR A 69 5.35 6.24 -11.05
C TYR A 69 5.22 6.32 -12.59
N ALA A 70 5.60 5.26 -13.30
CA ALA A 70 5.52 5.16 -14.75
C ALA A 70 4.28 4.36 -15.17
N HIS A 71 3.10 4.91 -14.93
CA HIS A 71 1.89 4.45 -15.60
C HIS A 71 1.13 5.64 -16.19
N PRO A 72 0.90 5.69 -17.52
CA PRO A 72 -0.13 6.54 -18.09
C PRO A 72 -1.49 5.99 -17.69
N ARG A 73 -2.41 6.88 -17.34
CA ARG A 73 -3.81 6.57 -17.10
C ARG A 73 -4.43 6.10 -18.42
N ALA A 74 -4.58 4.81 -18.62
CA ALA A 74 -5.39 4.28 -19.72
C ALA A 74 -6.87 4.47 -19.37
N ALA A 75 -7.61 5.05 -20.31
CA ALA A 75 -9.05 5.28 -20.29
C ALA A 75 -9.83 4.02 -20.69
#